data_AF-A0A9X8VIA6-F1
#
_entry.id   AF-A0A9X8VIA6-F1
#
_cell.length_a   1.000
_cell.length_b   1.000
_cell.length_c   1.000
_cell.angle_alpha   90.00
_cell.angle_beta   90.00
_cell.angle_gamma   90.00
#
_symmetry.space_group_name_H-M   'P 1'
#
loop_
_entity.id
_entity.type
_entity.pdbx_description
1 polymer ?
#
loop_
_entity_poly.entity_id
_entity_poly.type
_entity_poly.pdbx_seq_one_letter_code
_entity_poly.pdbx_strand_id
1 'polypeptide(L)'
;MRKSLVGWRRLRPWYWLKRGVIAIIGLWVLGIVLFAFLPVPFSAVMVERQVSAWLSGDFGYVAHSDWVSMDDISPQMALAVMAAEDQKFPDHWGFDVAAIEKALSHNEKRPTRIRGASTL
;
A
#
# COMPACT_ATOMS: atom_id res chain seq x y z
N MET A 1 -61.87 -20.57 8.26
CA MET A 1 -61.12 -21.14 7.12
C MET A 1 -59.81 -20.35 6.92
N ARG A 2 -58.67 -21.05 6.84
CA ARG A 2 -57.34 -20.74 6.22
C ARG A 2 -56.77 -19.30 6.39
N LYS A 3 -55.81 -19.07 7.31
CA LYS A 3 -54.33 -19.14 7.15
C LYS A 3 -53.70 -18.18 6.13
N SER A 4 -53.11 -17.10 6.67
CA SER A 4 -51.77 -16.52 6.40
C SER A 4 -51.45 -16.02 4.97
N LEU A 5 -50.25 -15.45 4.83
CA LEU A 5 -49.63 -14.79 3.66
C LEU A 5 -49.89 -13.27 3.72
N VAL A 6 -48.95 -12.45 4.16
CA VAL A 6 -47.63 -12.28 3.53
C VAL A 6 -46.59 -12.07 4.63
N GLY A 7 -45.63 -12.99 4.71
CA GLY A 7 -44.49 -12.87 5.60
C GLY A 7 -43.67 -11.64 5.24
N TRP A 8 -43.65 -10.66 6.15
CA TRP A 8 -42.60 -9.66 6.18
C TRP A 8 -41.26 -10.39 6.10
N ARG A 9 -40.56 -10.26 4.97
CA ARG A 9 -39.16 -10.63 4.84
C ARG A 9 -38.44 -9.91 5.98
N ARG A 10 -38.16 -10.63 7.05
CA ARG A 10 -37.25 -10.22 8.11
C ARG A 10 -35.88 -10.15 7.45
N LEU A 11 -35.61 -9.04 6.74
CA LEU A 11 -34.29 -8.72 6.25
C LEU A 11 -33.43 -8.79 7.50
N ARG A 12 -32.49 -9.73 7.52
CA ARG A 12 -31.50 -9.87 8.59
C ARG A 12 -30.38 -8.93 8.15
N PRO A 13 -30.41 -7.61 8.47
CA PRO A 13 -29.37 -6.67 8.01
C PRO A 13 -27.98 -7.16 8.41
N TRP A 14 -27.89 -7.83 9.57
CA TRP A 14 -26.69 -8.49 10.07
C TRP A 14 -26.13 -9.58 9.13
N TYR A 15 -26.99 -10.32 8.43
CA TYR A 15 -26.56 -11.35 7.47
C TYR A 15 -25.91 -10.73 6.24
N TRP A 16 -26.52 -9.67 5.70
CA TRP A 16 -25.99 -8.94 4.55
C TRP A 16 -24.73 -8.14 4.91
N LEU A 17 -24.69 -7.54 6.11
CA LEU A 17 -23.49 -6.88 6.64
C LEU A 17 -22.32 -7.86 6.76
N LYS A 18 -22.52 -9.03 7.38
CA LYS A 18 -21.48 -10.07 7.47
C LYS A 18 -20.96 -10.51 6.11
N ARG A 19 -21.85 -10.73 5.15
CA ARG A 19 -21.45 -11.07 3.78
C ARG A 19 -20.68 -9.95 3.10
N GLY A 20 -21.07 -8.69 3.31
CA GLY A 20 -20.34 -7.52 2.82
C GLY A 20 -18.92 -7.46 3.37
N VAL A 21 -18.75 -7.61 4.68
CA VAL A 21 -17.42 -7.63 5.33
C VAL A 21 -16.56 -8.77 4.80
N ILE A 22 -17.10 -9.98 4.71
CA ILE A 22 -16.37 -11.14 4.17
C ILE A 22 -15.99 -10.91 2.71
N ALA A 23 -16.87 -10.34 1.90
CA ALA A 23 -16.59 -10.04 0.50
C ALA A 23 -15.47 -9.00 0.35
N ILE A 24 -15.45 -7.96 1.19
CA ILE A 24 -14.40 -6.93 1.19
C ILE A 24 -13.05 -7.55 1.57
N ILE A 25 -13.00 -8.33 2.65
CA ILE A 25 -11.76 -9.01 3.07
C ILE A 25 -11.30 -9.99 1.99
N GLY A 26 -12.23 -10.76 1.42
CA GLY A 26 -11.93 -11.70 0.34
C GLY A 26 -11.38 -11.01 -0.89
N LEU A 27 -11.97 -9.88 -1.31
CA LEU A 27 -11.47 -9.07 -2.41
C LEU A 27 -10.08 -8.50 -2.12
N TRP A 28 -9.84 -8.06 -0.88
CA TRP A 28 -8.55 -7.51 -0.46
C TRP A 28 -7.45 -8.57 -0.47
N VAL A 29 -7.70 -9.74 0.12
CA VAL A 29 -6.77 -10.87 0.11
C VAL A 29 -6.54 -11.35 -1.32
N LEU A 30 -7.59 -11.47 -2.13
CA LEU A 30 -7.47 -11.82 -3.55
C LEU A 30 -6.58 -10.82 -4.29
N GLY A 31 -6.75 -9.53 -4.03
CA GLY A 31 -5.89 -8.48 -4.60
C GLY A 31 -4.43 -8.65 -4.19
N ILE A 32 -4.14 -8.89 -2.92
CA ILE A 32 -2.78 -9.14 -2.42
C ILE A 32 -2.15 -10.35 -3.13
N VAL A 33 -2.87 -11.46 -3.20
CA VAL A 33 -2.36 -12.68 -3.85
C VAL A 33 -2.15 -12.47 -5.34
N LEU A 34 -3.08 -11.79 -6.02
CA LEU A 34 -2.98 -11.53 -7.46
C LEU A 34 -1.77 -10.63 -7.78
N PHE A 35 -1.59 -9.55 -7.03
CA PHE A 35 -0.49 -8.60 -7.23
C PHE A 35 0.83 -9.02 -6.56
N ALA A 36 0.86 -10.13 -5.82
CA ALA A 36 2.11 -10.74 -5.38
C ALA A 36 2.89 -11.37 -6.56
N PHE A 37 2.18 -11.71 -7.66
CA PHE A 37 2.78 -12.33 -8.84
C PHE A 37 2.61 -11.52 -10.12
N LEU A 38 1.64 -10.59 -10.16
CA LEU A 38 1.42 -9.71 -11.30
C LEU A 38 1.89 -8.28 -11.00
N PRO A 39 2.47 -7.59 -12.01
CA PRO A 39 2.85 -6.20 -11.86
C PRO A 39 1.63 -5.35 -11.47
N VAL A 40 1.79 -4.49 -10.45
CA VAL A 40 0.74 -3.52 -10.13
C VAL A 40 0.69 -2.44 -11.22
N PRO A 41 -0.49 -2.10 -11.73
CA PRO A 41 -0.63 -1.17 -12.85
C PRO A 41 -0.38 0.30 -12.46
N PHE A 42 -0.59 0.65 -11.19
CA PHE A 42 -0.37 2.00 -10.68
C PHE A 42 -0.05 1.97 -9.18
N SER A 43 0.71 2.97 -8.72
CA SER A 43 0.95 3.26 -7.30
C SER A 43 0.30 4.57 -6.88
N ALA A 44 0.16 4.80 -5.57
CA ALA A 44 -0.36 6.06 -5.05
C ALA A 44 0.44 7.27 -5.53
N VAL A 45 1.78 7.14 -5.62
CA VAL A 45 2.68 8.20 -6.11
C VAL A 45 2.50 8.45 -7.61
N MET A 46 2.27 7.40 -8.40
CA MET A 46 1.96 7.57 -9.84
C MET A 46 0.67 8.37 -10.02
N VAL A 47 -0.38 8.03 -9.25
CA VAL A 47 -1.66 8.75 -9.27
C VAL A 47 -1.49 10.19 -8.81
N GLU A 48 -0.76 10.42 -7.71
CA GLU A 48 -0.48 11.76 -7.19
C GLU A 48 0.20 12.63 -8.25
N ARG A 49 1.27 12.12 -8.87
CA ARG A 49 1.99 12.85 -9.93
C ARG A 49 1.13 13.11 -11.15
N GLN A 50 0.33 12.12 -11.56
CA GLN A 50 -0.59 12.25 -12.69
C GLN A 50 -1.63 13.35 -12.45
N VAL A 51 -2.28 13.33 -11.28
CA VAL A 51 -3.28 14.33 -10.91
C VAL A 51 -2.63 15.70 -10.76
N SER A 52 -1.45 15.79 -10.15
CA SER A 52 -0.72 17.05 -10.02
C SER A 52 -0.36 17.65 -11.36
N ALA A 53 0.07 16.84 -12.33
CA ALA A 53 0.39 17.31 -13.68
C ALA A 53 -0.85 17.90 -14.37
N TRP A 54 -1.98 17.19 -14.32
CA TRP A 54 -3.24 17.68 -14.87
C TRP A 54 -3.72 18.99 -14.23
N LEU A 55 -3.62 19.10 -12.89
CA LEU A 55 -3.98 20.32 -12.17
C LEU A 55 -3.06 21.51 -12.52
N SER A 56 -1.81 21.23 -12.90
CA SER A 56 -0.87 22.25 -13.37
C SER A 56 -1.05 22.64 -14.85
N GLY A 57 -2.00 22.01 -15.55
CA GLY A 57 -2.29 22.26 -16.97
C GLY A 57 -1.48 21.39 -17.94
N ASP A 58 -0.64 20.48 -17.45
CA ASP A 58 0.05 19.49 -18.27
C ASP A 58 -0.80 18.22 -18.40
N PHE A 59 -1.63 18.19 -19.43
CA PHE A 59 -2.43 17.03 -19.80
C PHE A 59 -1.65 15.99 -20.63
N GLY A 60 -0.42 16.30 -21.04
CA GLY A 60 0.43 15.40 -21.82
C GLY A 60 1.25 14.45 -20.96
N TYR A 61 1.44 14.76 -19.68
CA TYR A 61 2.09 13.87 -18.73
C TYR A 61 1.34 12.53 -18.61
N VAL A 62 2.08 11.43 -18.71
CA VAL A 62 1.59 10.07 -18.43
C VAL A 62 2.60 9.40 -17.53
N ALA A 63 2.16 8.99 -16.33
CA ALA A 63 2.99 8.21 -15.43
C ALA A 63 3.38 6.89 -16.10
N HIS A 64 4.68 6.65 -16.22
CA HIS A 64 5.24 5.45 -16.84
C HIS A 64 5.97 4.60 -15.81
N SER A 65 5.84 3.27 -15.90
CA SER A 65 6.54 2.31 -15.04
C SER A 65 6.71 0.99 -15.79
N ASP A 66 7.96 0.55 -15.93
CA ASP A 66 8.28 -0.77 -16.49
C ASP A 66 8.71 -1.71 -15.38
N TRP A 67 8.10 -2.89 -15.36
CA TRP A 67 8.51 -3.97 -14.46
C TRP A 67 9.66 -4.75 -15.10
N VAL A 68 10.77 -4.82 -14.38
CA VAL A 68 12.01 -5.45 -14.85
C VAL A 68 12.41 -6.50 -13.82
N SER A 69 12.87 -7.67 -14.29
CA SER A 69 13.37 -8.72 -13.40
C SER A 69 14.63 -8.25 -12.68
N MET A 70 14.87 -8.72 -11.46
CA MET A 70 16.09 -8.40 -10.71
C MET A 70 17.35 -8.86 -11.46
N ASP A 71 17.26 -9.94 -12.22
CA ASP A 71 18.37 -10.46 -13.03
C ASP A 71 18.75 -9.54 -14.19
N ASP A 72 17.82 -8.70 -14.65
CA ASP A 72 18.03 -7.71 -15.69
C ASP A 72 18.52 -6.36 -15.12
N ILE A 73 18.55 -6.23 -13.79
CA ILE A 73 19.04 -5.03 -13.10
C ILE A 73 20.51 -5.23 -12.73
N SER A 74 21.33 -4.23 -13.06
CA SER A 74 22.74 -4.18 -12.68
C SER A 74 22.89 -4.35 -11.15
N PRO A 75 23.74 -5.27 -10.66
CA PRO A 75 23.96 -5.46 -9.22
C PRO A 75 24.43 -4.18 -8.50
N GLN A 76 25.12 -3.29 -9.21
CA GLN A 76 25.56 -2.00 -8.72
C GLN A 76 24.40 -1.04 -8.43
N MET A 77 23.29 -1.14 -9.18
CA MET A 77 22.08 -0.36 -8.92
C MET A 77 21.46 -0.76 -7.57
N ALA A 78 21.34 -2.07 -7.31
CA ALA A 78 20.82 -2.56 -6.04
C ALA A 78 21.68 -2.08 -4.85
N LEU A 79 23.01 -2.13 -4.98
CA LEU A 79 23.94 -1.59 -3.98
C LEU A 79 23.80 -0.08 -3.79
N ALA A 80 23.62 0.68 -4.87
CA ALA A 80 23.43 2.13 -4.81
C ALA A 80 22.14 2.51 -4.06
N VAL A 81 21.04 1.80 -4.34
CA VAL A 81 19.75 2.02 -3.66
C VAL A 81 19.85 1.66 -2.17
N MET A 82 20.44 0.51 -1.82
CA MET A 82 20.67 0.14 -0.42
C MET A 82 21.54 1.20 0.28
N ALA A 83 22.64 1.65 -0.34
CA ALA A 83 23.52 2.64 0.27
C ALA A 83 22.86 4.02 0.47
N ALA A 84 21.94 4.40 -0.42
CA ALA A 84 21.26 5.69 -0.40
C ALA A 84 20.04 5.71 0.54
N GLU A 85 19.22 4.67 0.53
CA GLU A 85 17.95 4.60 1.24
C GLU A 85 18.05 3.86 2.57
N ASP A 86 18.72 2.69 2.61
CA ASP A 86 18.77 1.83 3.78
C ASP A 86 20.08 1.03 3.89
N GLN A 87 21.07 1.66 4.52
CA GLN A 87 22.42 1.09 4.66
C GLN A 87 22.47 -0.17 5.54
N LYS A 88 21.46 -0.38 6.38
CA LYS A 88 21.38 -1.52 7.31
C LYS A 88 20.42 -2.59 6.84
N PHE A 89 19.93 -2.48 5.62
CA PHE A 89 19.02 -3.45 5.03
C PHE A 89 19.45 -4.92 5.25
N PRO A 90 20.75 -5.30 5.11
CA PRO A 90 21.19 -6.68 5.34
C PRO A 90 21.11 -7.14 6.81
N ASP A 91 21.08 -6.20 7.75
CA ASP A 91 21.18 -6.46 9.18
C ASP A 91 19.80 -6.60 9.85
N HIS A 92 18.71 -6.40 9.11
CA HIS A 92 17.36 -6.47 9.64
C HIS A 92 16.36 -7.13 8.70
N TRP A 93 15.22 -7.58 9.23
CA TRP A 93 14.19 -8.30 8.47
C TRP A 93 13.01 -7.39 8.06
N GLY A 94 13.34 -6.18 7.60
CA GLY A 94 12.37 -5.16 7.20
C GLY A 94 11.93 -4.20 8.30
N PHE A 95 12.52 -4.28 9.50
CA PHE A 95 12.26 -3.33 10.59
C PHE A 95 13.56 -3.02 11.36
N ASP A 96 14.10 -1.80 11.20
CA ASP A 96 15.16 -1.28 12.07
C ASP A 96 14.54 -0.71 13.35
N VAL A 97 14.39 -1.56 14.37
CA VAL A 97 13.86 -1.17 15.69
C VAL A 97 14.68 -0.04 16.31
N ALA A 98 16.01 -0.06 16.13
CA ALA A 98 16.88 0.98 16.67
C ALA A 98 16.69 2.32 15.95
N ALA A 99 16.39 2.31 14.65
CA ALA A 99 16.02 3.53 13.93
C ALA A 99 14.65 4.07 14.38
N ILE A 100 13.68 3.18 14.62
CA ILE A 100 12.34 3.55 15.13
C ILE A 100 12.45 4.23 16.49
N GLU A 101 13.19 3.64 17.44
CA GLU A 101 13.39 4.24 18.77
C GLU A 101 14.11 5.60 18.70
N LYS A 102 15.09 5.74 17.82
CA LYS A 102 15.78 7.02 17.58
C LYS A 102 14.85 8.06 16.96
N ALA A 103 13.98 7.66 16.03
CA ALA A 103 13.01 8.55 15.43
C ALA A 103 11.97 9.02 16.46
N LEU A 104 11.42 8.10 17.26
CA LEU A 104 10.48 8.41 18.34
C LEU A 104 11.10 9.39 19.35
N SER A 105 12.27 9.06 19.90
CA SER A 105 12.94 9.93 20.88
C SER A 105 13.36 11.29 20.29
N HIS A 106 13.62 11.38 18.98
CA HIS A 106 13.86 12.65 18.31
C HIS A 106 12.57 13.48 18.20
N ASN A 107 11.48 12.85 17.80
CA ASN A 107 10.19 13.51 17.54
C ASN A 107 9.55 13.99 18.84
N GLU A 108 9.71 13.24 19.95
CA GLU A 108 9.32 13.67 21.30
C GLU A 108 10.04 14.95 21.72
N LYS A 109 11.35 15.06 21.41
CA LYS A 109 12.17 16.22 21.77
C LYS A 109 12.01 17.38 20.79
N ARG A 110 11.60 17.12 19.55
CA ARG A 110 11.50 18.09 18.46
C ARG A 110 10.21 17.89 17.67
N PRO A 111 9.06 18.32 18.21
CA PRO A 111 7.75 18.10 17.58
C PRO A 111 7.61 18.80 16.21
N THR A 112 8.41 19.83 15.94
CA THR A 112 8.39 20.57 14.66
C THR A 112 9.29 19.97 13.58
N ARG A 113 10.18 19.02 13.90
CA ARG A 113 11.07 18.36 12.93
C ARG A 113 10.99 16.85 13.10
N ILE A 114 10.06 16.25 12.37
CA ILE A 114 9.80 14.82 12.40
C ILE A 114 10.88 14.08 11.60
N ARG A 115 11.40 13.00 12.18
CA ARG A 115 12.23 12.00 11.51
C ARG A 115 11.41 10.73 11.29
N GLY A 116 11.57 10.11 10.14
CA GLY A 116 11.10 8.76 9.84
C GLY A 116 12.11 7.71 10.23
N ALA A 117 11.69 6.45 10.14
CA ALA A 117 12.51 5.25 10.32
C ALA A 117 12.14 4.20 9.25
N SER A 118 11.89 4.67 8.02
CA SER A 118 11.56 3.81 6.88
C SER A 118 12.74 2.91 6.51
N THR A 119 12.44 1.71 6.05
CA THR A 119 13.39 0.74 5.48
C THR A 119 12.99 0.46 4.02
N LEU A 120 13.90 -0.15 3.25
CA LEU A 120 13.56 -0.76 1.94
C LEU A 120 12.64 -1.98 2.12
#